data_AF-A0A847PH19-F1
#
_entry.id   AF-A0A847PH19-F1
#
_cell.length_a   1.000
_cell.length_b   1.000
_cell.length_c   1.000
_cell.angle_alpha   90.00
_cell.angle_beta   90.00
_cell.angle_gamma   90.00
#
_symmetry.space_group_name_H-M   'P 1'
#
loop_
_entity.id
_entity.type
_entity.pdbx_description
1 polymer ?
#
loop_
_entity_poly.entity_id
_entity_poly.type
_entity_poly.pdbx_seq_one_letter_code
_entity_poly.pdbx_strand_id
1 'polypeptide(L)'
;MKKKRFHVRTIIQIFFLLLVALVVTNKELADSGQGLPFLSEASIHAICPFGGVVSIYQFVTEGSYVHRIHDSSFVLMFLVLILTLLFGAVFCGWVCPLGSVQEWISKMGKQLFGKSYNHFVPVKVDQALRYLRYGVLIWVLYATANTAQLVFKSVDPYYALFQFWTGEVAASAIITLILVLLASLWIERPWCKYFCPFGAILGLISKISLFSLTRDPNTCIDCKICDRVCPMNIKISILNSVRHTNCIVCLECSSEEACPVKDTLLLSTKLKVENRVGEQGRK
;
A
#
# COMPACT_ATOMS: atom_id res chain seq x y z
N MET A 1 28.89 -4.09 15.01
CA MET A 1 28.37 -5.12 14.08
C MET A 1 27.37 -4.48 13.13
N LYS A 2 27.71 -4.32 11.84
CA LYS A 2 26.81 -3.75 10.83
C LYS A 2 25.65 -4.73 10.60
N LYS A 3 24.48 -4.46 11.20
CA LYS A 3 23.26 -5.25 11.02
C LYS A 3 22.95 -5.30 9.51
N LYS A 4 22.82 -6.51 8.96
CA LYS A 4 22.54 -6.73 7.53
C LYS A 4 21.21 -6.04 7.21
N ARG A 5 21.29 -4.96 6.42
CA ARG A 5 20.14 -4.25 5.85
C ARG A 5 19.12 -5.27 5.35
N PHE A 6 17.86 -5.08 5.69
CA PHE A 6 16.70 -5.83 5.19
C PHE A 6 16.56 -5.74 3.64
N HIS A 7 17.48 -6.38 2.90
CA HIS A 7 17.59 -6.32 1.45
C HIS A 7 16.40 -7.01 0.78
N VAL A 8 15.80 -8.01 1.43
CA VAL A 8 14.70 -8.80 0.87
C VAL A 8 13.52 -7.92 0.46
N ARG A 9 13.07 -6.99 1.31
CA ARG A 9 11.95 -6.11 0.96
C ARG A 9 12.29 -5.22 -0.24
N THR A 10 13.49 -4.63 -0.25
CA THR A 10 13.91 -3.76 -1.36
C THR A 10 14.04 -4.55 -2.66
N ILE A 11 14.55 -5.79 -2.60
CA ILE A 11 14.62 -6.70 -3.76
C ILE A 11 13.22 -7.00 -4.30
N ILE A 12 12.26 -7.34 -3.43
CA ILE A 12 10.87 -7.61 -3.83
C ILE A 12 10.25 -6.36 -4.48
N GLN A 13 10.44 -5.18 -3.87
CA GLN A 13 9.93 -3.92 -4.41
C GLN A 13 10.51 -3.62 -5.81
N ILE A 14 11.82 -3.80 -6.00
CA ILE A 14 12.49 -3.60 -7.31
C ILE A 14 11.96 -4.63 -8.32
N PHE A 15 11.86 -5.90 -7.93
CA PHE A 15 11.35 -6.96 -8.79
C PHE A 15 9.95 -6.63 -9.32
N PHE A 16 9.01 -6.26 -8.43
CA PHE A 16 7.66 -5.90 -8.84
C PHE A 16 7.64 -4.60 -9.66
N LEU A 17 8.41 -3.57 -9.31
CA LEU A 17 8.49 -2.35 -10.13
C LEU A 17 8.95 -2.67 -11.57
N LEU A 18 10.01 -3.47 -11.72
CA LEU A 18 10.54 -3.86 -13.03
C LEU A 18 9.58 -4.77 -13.78
N LEU A 19 8.91 -5.70 -13.10
CA LEU A 19 7.89 -6.55 -13.69
C LEU A 19 6.74 -5.73 -14.26
N VAL A 20 6.22 -4.76 -13.51
CA VAL A 20 5.14 -3.89 -13.97
C VAL A 20 5.59 -3.01 -15.12
N ALA A 21 6.78 -2.42 -15.03
CA ALA A 21 7.35 -1.62 -16.11
C ALA A 21 7.49 -2.45 -17.40
N LEU A 22 7.98 -3.69 -17.31
CA LEU A 22 8.13 -4.61 -18.43
C LEU A 22 6.78 -4.98 -19.06
N VAL A 23 5.76 -5.27 -18.25
CA VAL A 23 4.42 -5.58 -18.76
C VAL A 23 3.83 -4.38 -19.52
N VAL A 24 3.96 -3.17 -18.97
CA VAL A 24 3.42 -1.97 -19.60
C VAL A 24 4.17 -1.67 -20.90
N THR A 25 5.50 -1.70 -20.90
CA THR A 25 6.27 -1.46 -22.14
C THR A 25 6.03 -2.53 -23.19
N ASN A 26 5.91 -3.81 -22.82
CA ASN A 26 5.61 -4.87 -23.78
C ASN A 26 4.21 -4.73 -24.38
N LYS A 27 3.22 -4.23 -23.63
CA LYS A 27 1.90 -3.93 -24.18
C LYS A 27 1.97 -2.86 -25.27
N GLU A 28 2.69 -1.77 -25.01
CA GLU A 28 2.92 -0.71 -26.01
C GLU A 28 3.65 -1.25 -27.26
N LEU A 29 4.64 -2.13 -27.07
CA LEU A 29 5.34 -2.80 -28.19
C LEU A 29 4.41 -3.75 -28.95
N ALA A 30 3.48 -4.42 -28.27
CA ALA A 30 2.47 -5.27 -28.90
C ALA A 30 1.49 -4.45 -29.75
N ASP A 31 1.04 -3.31 -29.23
CA ASP A 31 0.18 -2.37 -29.94
C ASP A 31 0.90 -1.75 -31.17
N SER A 32 2.25 -1.72 -31.14
CA SER A 32 3.12 -1.30 -32.26
C SER A 32 3.53 -2.45 -33.22
N GLY A 33 3.03 -3.68 -33.03
CA GLY A 33 3.27 -4.83 -33.91
C GLY A 33 4.58 -5.62 -33.69
N GLN A 34 5.32 -5.38 -32.59
CA GLN A 34 6.58 -6.08 -32.24
C GLN A 34 6.55 -6.76 -30.86
N GLY A 35 5.41 -6.81 -30.19
CA GLY A 35 5.30 -7.35 -28.83
C GLY A 35 5.25 -8.89 -28.76
N LEU A 36 5.70 -9.43 -27.63
CA LEU A 36 5.60 -10.87 -27.34
C LEU A 36 4.12 -11.26 -27.11
N PRO A 37 3.55 -12.21 -27.89
CA PRO A 37 2.12 -12.53 -27.85
C PRO A 37 1.63 -13.18 -26.54
N PHE A 38 2.53 -13.70 -25.71
CA PHE A 38 2.17 -14.26 -24.40
C PHE A 38 2.01 -13.20 -23.29
N LEU A 39 2.51 -11.98 -23.50
CA LEU A 39 2.51 -10.90 -22.52
C LEU A 39 1.54 -9.75 -22.89
N SER A 40 0.90 -9.81 -24.05
CA SER A 40 -0.03 -8.79 -24.56
C SER A 40 -1.44 -8.86 -23.95
N GLU A 41 -1.82 -10.01 -23.38
CA GLU A 41 -3.10 -10.17 -22.65
C GLU A 41 -3.06 -9.61 -21.22
N ALA A 42 -1.86 -9.34 -20.68
CA ALA A 42 -1.71 -8.69 -19.38
C ALA A 42 -2.00 -7.19 -19.51
N SER A 43 -3.28 -6.83 -19.47
CA SER A 43 -3.71 -5.43 -19.47
C SER A 43 -3.10 -4.69 -18.26
N ILE A 44 -2.82 -3.39 -18.42
CA ILE A 44 -2.32 -2.51 -17.33
C ILE A 44 -3.28 -2.53 -16.11
N HIS A 45 -4.55 -2.91 -16.33
CA HIS A 45 -5.60 -3.06 -15.32
C HIS A 45 -5.50 -4.41 -14.57
N ALA A 46 -4.72 -5.37 -15.08
CA ALA A 46 -4.41 -6.63 -14.40
C ALA A 46 -3.43 -6.43 -13.23
N ILE A 47 -2.76 -5.28 -13.11
CA ILE A 47 -1.72 -5.05 -12.11
C ILE A 47 -2.17 -4.08 -11.00
N CYS A 48 -3.11 -3.17 -11.30
CA CYS A 48 -3.76 -2.37 -10.28
C CYS A 48 -5.04 -3.08 -9.79
N PRO A 49 -5.00 -3.82 -8.65
CA PRO A 49 -6.17 -4.54 -8.13
C PRO A 49 -7.38 -3.64 -7.81
N PHE A 50 -7.22 -2.32 -7.81
CA PHE A 50 -8.32 -1.37 -7.67
C PHE A 50 -9.30 -1.41 -8.84
N GLY A 51 -8.83 -1.70 -10.06
CA GLY A 51 -9.70 -1.82 -11.24
C GLY A 51 -10.79 -2.87 -11.05
N GLY A 52 -10.46 -4.00 -10.40
CA GLY A 52 -11.43 -5.05 -10.09
C GLY A 52 -12.55 -4.61 -9.14
N VAL A 53 -12.29 -3.70 -8.20
CA VAL A 53 -13.32 -3.21 -7.26
C VAL A 53 -14.38 -2.40 -7.99
N VAL A 54 -13.94 -1.56 -8.94
CA VAL A 54 -14.84 -0.79 -9.80
C VAL A 54 -15.62 -1.71 -10.75
N SER A 55 -14.96 -2.72 -11.32
CA SER A 55 -15.61 -3.71 -12.17
C SER A 55 -16.66 -4.55 -11.43
N ILE A 56 -16.45 -4.89 -10.14
CA ILE A 56 -17.51 -5.52 -9.32
C ILE A 56 -18.74 -4.61 -9.22
N TYR A 57 -18.55 -3.31 -8.98
CA TYR A 57 -19.66 -2.38 -8.84
C TYR A 57 -20.51 -2.36 -10.11
N GLN A 58 -19.87 -2.19 -11.28
CA GLN A 58 -20.54 -2.24 -12.59
C GLN A 58 -21.24 -3.58 -12.84
N PHE A 59 -20.60 -4.70 -12.49
CA PHE A 59 -21.21 -6.03 -12.62
C PHE A 59 -22.49 -6.17 -11.78
N VAL A 60 -22.46 -5.70 -10.52
CA VAL A 60 -23.59 -5.80 -9.60
C VAL A 60 -24.74 -4.87 -9.99
N THR A 61 -24.45 -3.68 -10.55
CA THR A 61 -25.48 -2.69 -10.89
C THR A 61 -26.04 -2.80 -12.30
N GLU A 62 -25.23 -3.18 -13.29
CA GLU A 62 -25.59 -3.12 -14.71
C GLU A 62 -25.83 -4.50 -15.34
N GLY A 63 -25.43 -5.60 -14.68
CA GLY A 63 -25.67 -6.97 -15.17
C GLY A 63 -24.98 -7.30 -16.51
N SER A 64 -24.11 -6.43 -17.02
CA SER A 64 -23.45 -6.57 -18.31
C SER A 64 -22.05 -7.17 -18.14
N TYR A 65 -21.84 -8.35 -18.73
CA TYR A 65 -20.52 -8.98 -18.86
C TYR A 65 -19.76 -8.33 -20.03
N VAL A 66 -18.75 -7.50 -19.75
CA VAL A 66 -17.78 -7.08 -20.78
C VAL A 66 -16.79 -8.24 -20.98
N HIS A 67 -17.20 -9.18 -21.82
CA HIS A 67 -16.72 -10.57 -21.93
C HIS A 67 -15.25 -10.82 -22.29
N ARG A 68 -14.37 -9.81 -22.40
CA ARG A 68 -13.00 -10.02 -22.93
C ARG A 68 -11.82 -9.41 -22.15
N ILE A 69 -12.05 -8.58 -21.13
CA ILE A 69 -10.96 -7.77 -20.51
C ILE A 69 -10.70 -8.15 -19.04
N HIS A 70 -11.45 -9.09 -18.45
CA HIS A 70 -11.62 -9.10 -16.99
C HIS A 70 -11.20 -10.35 -16.21
N ASP A 71 -10.94 -11.52 -16.80
CA ASP A 71 -10.66 -12.74 -16.02
C ASP A 71 -9.42 -12.60 -15.12
N SER A 72 -8.33 -12.03 -15.65
CA SER A 72 -7.07 -11.89 -14.92
C SER A 72 -7.09 -10.78 -13.86
N SER A 73 -7.82 -9.67 -14.08
CA SER A 73 -8.00 -8.61 -13.07
C SER A 73 -8.82 -9.07 -11.86
N PHE A 74 -9.85 -9.89 -12.08
CA PHE A 74 -10.63 -10.49 -10.98
C PHE A 74 -9.77 -11.43 -10.15
N VAL A 75 -8.99 -12.31 -10.79
CA VAL A 75 -8.09 -13.25 -10.09
C VAL A 75 -7.08 -12.50 -9.23
N LEU A 76 -6.43 -11.45 -9.75
CA LEU A 76 -5.47 -10.68 -8.94
C LEU A 76 -6.14 -9.99 -7.76
N MET A 77 -7.29 -9.35 -7.99
CA MET A 77 -8.01 -8.67 -6.91
C MET A 77 -8.41 -9.66 -5.81
N PHE A 78 -9.00 -10.81 -6.14
CA PHE A 78 -9.33 -11.84 -5.15
C PHE A 78 -8.09 -12.33 -4.41
N LEU A 79 -6.99 -12.58 -5.12
CA LEU A 79 -5.72 -12.96 -4.51
C LEU A 79 -5.21 -11.89 -3.53
N VAL A 80 -5.23 -10.61 -3.91
CA VAL A 80 -4.80 -9.50 -3.04
C VAL A 80 -5.74 -9.35 -1.84
N LEU A 81 -7.05 -9.54 -2.02
CA LEU A 81 -8.03 -9.50 -0.94
C LEU A 81 -7.82 -10.65 0.05
N ILE A 82 -7.61 -11.88 -0.44
CA ILE A 82 -7.29 -13.05 0.40
C ILE A 82 -5.97 -12.83 1.16
N LEU A 83 -4.91 -12.38 0.47
CA LEU A 83 -3.64 -12.04 1.10
C LEU A 83 -3.81 -10.95 2.16
N THR A 84 -4.68 -9.96 1.90
CA THR A 84 -4.96 -8.89 2.86
C THR A 84 -5.76 -9.40 4.07
N LEU A 85 -6.70 -10.31 3.85
CA LEU A 85 -7.46 -10.95 4.91
C LEU A 85 -6.56 -11.86 5.78
N LEU A 86 -5.55 -12.49 5.19
CA LEU A 86 -4.59 -13.29 5.94
C LEU A 86 -3.60 -12.40 6.68
N PHE A 87 -2.81 -11.59 5.97
CA PHE A 87 -1.62 -10.92 6.49
C PHE A 87 -1.76 -9.42 6.74
N GLY A 88 -2.94 -8.85 6.50
CA GLY A 88 -3.14 -7.40 6.50
C GLY A 88 -2.66 -6.75 5.19
N ALA A 89 -2.56 -5.42 5.15
CA ALA A 89 -2.25 -4.67 3.91
C ALA A 89 -0.79 -4.79 3.41
N VAL A 90 -0.26 -6.02 3.35
CA VAL A 90 1.09 -6.40 2.93
C VAL A 90 1.39 -5.98 1.49
N PHE A 91 0.39 -5.99 0.60
CA PHE A 91 0.55 -5.54 -0.78
C PHE A 91 1.06 -4.10 -0.84
N CYS A 92 0.50 -3.18 -0.04
CA CYS A 92 0.94 -1.79 0.02
C CYS A 92 2.38 -1.63 0.53
N GLY A 93 2.83 -2.52 1.42
CA GLY A 93 4.19 -2.47 1.99
C GLY A 93 5.28 -3.09 1.10
N TRP A 94 4.95 -4.16 0.38
CA TRP A 94 5.95 -5.02 -0.26
C TRP A 94 5.87 -5.06 -1.78
N VAL A 95 4.67 -4.94 -2.34
CA VAL A 95 4.42 -5.21 -3.76
C VAL A 95 4.13 -3.92 -4.54
N CYS A 96 3.40 -2.98 -3.93
CA CYS A 96 2.92 -1.77 -4.60
C CYS A 96 4.09 -0.93 -5.16
N PRO A 97 4.18 -0.78 -6.50
CA PRO A 97 5.27 -0.03 -7.13
C PRO A 97 5.27 1.46 -6.79
N LEU A 98 4.10 2.12 -6.84
CA LEU A 98 3.97 3.53 -6.46
C LEU A 98 4.36 3.77 -4.98
N GLY A 99 4.02 2.84 -4.09
CA GLY A 99 4.45 2.89 -2.69
C GLY A 99 5.97 2.77 -2.55
N SER A 100 6.59 1.92 -3.37
CA SER A 100 8.03 1.68 -3.39
C SER A 100 8.80 2.91 -3.90
N VAL A 101 8.34 3.52 -4.99
CA VAL A 101 8.92 4.78 -5.51
C VAL A 101 8.83 5.88 -4.46
N GLN A 102 7.67 6.06 -3.81
CA GLN A 102 7.53 7.02 -2.72
C GLN A 102 8.52 6.71 -1.58
N GLU A 103 8.67 5.45 -1.17
CA GLU A 103 9.64 5.06 -0.12
C GLU A 103 11.08 5.40 -0.50
N TRP A 104 11.48 5.23 -1.75
CA TRP A 104 12.83 5.55 -2.20
C TRP A 104 13.09 7.06 -2.21
N ILE A 105 12.11 7.85 -2.63
CA ILE A 105 12.16 9.31 -2.51
C ILE A 105 12.18 9.72 -1.04
N SER A 106 11.42 9.05 -0.18
CA SER A 106 11.42 9.26 1.26
C SER A 106 12.79 8.97 1.88
N LYS A 107 13.54 7.97 1.39
CA LYS A 107 14.92 7.73 1.80
C LYS A 107 15.84 8.89 1.44
N MET A 108 15.68 9.49 0.25
CA MET A 108 16.40 10.71 -0.13
C MET A 108 16.00 11.90 0.75
N GLY A 109 14.69 12.09 1.00
CA GLY A 109 14.19 13.12 1.91
C GLY A 109 14.73 12.97 3.33
N LYS A 110 14.84 11.74 3.83
CA LYS A 110 15.44 11.45 5.15
C LYS A 110 16.92 11.79 5.22
N GLN A 111 17.66 11.67 4.10
CA GLN A 111 19.06 12.11 4.02
C GLN A 111 19.17 13.64 4.02
N LEU A 112 18.21 14.35 3.41
CA LEU A 112 18.18 15.81 3.34
C LEU A 112 17.71 16.47 4.65
N PHE A 113 16.63 15.97 5.25
CA PHE A 113 15.97 16.57 6.42
C PHE A 113 16.28 15.87 7.75
N GLY A 114 17.05 14.79 7.73
CA GLY A 114 17.56 14.10 8.92
C GLY A 114 16.45 13.67 9.89
N LYS A 115 16.55 14.12 11.15
CA LYS A 115 15.63 13.74 12.24
C LYS A 115 14.25 14.40 12.14
N SER A 116 14.11 15.49 11.39
CA SER A 116 12.85 16.21 11.20
C SER A 116 11.96 15.58 10.13
N TYR A 117 12.52 14.66 9.33
CA TYR A 117 11.79 13.94 8.29
C TYR A 117 10.57 13.21 8.87
N ASN A 118 9.45 13.24 8.13
CA ASN A 118 8.18 12.61 8.50
C ASN A 118 7.54 13.15 9.79
N HIS A 119 7.99 14.31 10.29
CA HIS A 119 7.44 15.02 11.47
C HIS A 119 7.07 16.49 11.19
N PHE A 120 7.08 16.92 9.92
CA PHE A 120 6.69 18.28 9.52
C PHE A 120 5.21 18.57 9.74
N VAL A 121 4.35 17.55 9.68
CA VAL A 121 2.91 17.68 9.90
C VAL A 121 2.60 17.35 11.36
N PRO A 122 1.89 18.24 12.10
CA PRO A 122 1.54 17.97 13.48
C PRO A 122 0.59 16.76 13.58
N VAL A 123 0.75 15.96 14.63
CA VAL A 123 0.08 14.65 14.79
C VAL A 123 -1.44 14.73 14.63
N LYS A 124 -2.10 15.80 15.11
CA LYS A 124 -3.55 15.98 14.98
C LYS A 124 -3.99 16.17 13.53
N VAL A 125 -3.25 16.97 12.77
CA VAL A 125 -3.52 17.25 11.36
C VAL A 125 -3.25 15.97 10.56
N ASP A 126 -2.13 15.31 10.82
CA ASP A 126 -1.79 14.02 10.23
C ASP A 126 -2.93 12.99 10.42
N GLN A 127 -3.47 12.86 11.64
CA GLN A 127 -4.59 11.96 11.93
C GLN A 127 -5.87 12.34 11.17
N ALA A 128 -6.18 13.63 11.05
CA ALA A 128 -7.33 14.09 10.27
C ALA A 128 -7.16 13.80 8.77
N LEU A 129 -5.99 14.09 8.19
CA LEU A 129 -5.73 13.83 6.77
C LEU A 129 -5.80 12.34 6.41
N ARG A 130 -5.50 11.43 7.34
CA ARG A 130 -5.65 9.98 7.10
C ARG A 130 -7.07 9.57 6.76
N TYR A 131 -8.08 10.34 7.18
CA TYR A 131 -9.47 10.07 6.84
C TYR A 131 -9.86 10.53 5.42
N LEU A 132 -9.07 11.44 4.80
CA LEU A 132 -9.34 11.92 3.45
C LEU A 132 -9.41 10.78 2.42
N ARG A 133 -8.65 9.71 2.61
CA ARG A 133 -8.66 8.55 1.70
C ARG A 133 -10.03 7.86 1.64
N TYR A 134 -10.82 7.93 2.72
CA TYR A 134 -12.19 7.42 2.73
C TYR A 134 -13.14 8.40 2.02
N GLY A 135 -12.89 9.71 2.13
CA GLY A 135 -13.59 10.71 1.33
C GLY A 135 -13.33 10.52 -0.17
N VAL A 136 -12.07 10.30 -0.56
CA VAL A 136 -11.70 9.94 -1.94
C VAL A 136 -12.38 8.63 -2.37
N LEU A 137 -12.38 7.60 -1.51
CA LEU A 137 -13.07 6.35 -1.81
C LEU A 137 -14.57 6.56 -2.08
N ILE A 138 -15.28 7.30 -1.22
CA ILE A 138 -16.70 7.61 -1.40
C ILE A 138 -16.91 8.40 -2.69
N TRP A 139 -16.07 9.40 -2.95
CA TRP A 139 -16.13 10.20 -4.17
C TRP A 139 -15.91 9.35 -5.44
N VAL A 140 -14.93 8.44 -5.44
CA VAL A 140 -14.69 7.55 -6.57
C VAL A 140 -15.88 6.62 -6.80
N LEU A 141 -16.42 6.01 -5.75
CA LEU A 141 -17.60 5.15 -5.85
C LEU A 141 -18.81 5.92 -6.41
N TYR A 142 -19.05 7.14 -5.91
CA TYR A 142 -20.13 8.00 -6.39
C TYR A 142 -19.93 8.44 -7.85
N ALA A 143 -18.73 8.92 -8.20
CA ALA A 143 -18.43 9.37 -9.55
C ALA A 143 -18.55 8.23 -10.57
N THR A 144 -18.02 7.05 -10.24
CA THR A 144 -18.17 5.85 -11.06
C THR A 144 -19.64 5.45 -11.19
N ALA A 145 -20.43 5.48 -10.11
CA ALA A 145 -21.84 5.13 -10.17
C ALA A 145 -22.67 6.03 -11.11
N ASN A 146 -22.29 7.31 -11.24
CA ASN A 146 -23.01 8.25 -12.10
C ASN A 146 -22.52 8.26 -13.56
N THR A 147 -21.25 7.93 -13.80
CA THR A 147 -20.61 8.09 -15.12
C THR A 147 -20.36 6.77 -15.84
N ALA A 148 -20.45 5.63 -15.13
CA ALA A 148 -20.03 4.31 -15.61
C ALA A 148 -18.58 4.28 -16.15
N GLN A 149 -17.75 5.25 -15.76
CA GLN A 149 -16.37 5.40 -16.21
C GLN A 149 -15.41 5.49 -15.02
N LEU A 150 -14.15 5.09 -15.24
CA LEU A 150 -13.07 5.27 -14.27
C LEU A 150 -12.58 6.73 -14.26
N VAL A 151 -13.40 7.65 -13.73
CA VAL A 151 -13.04 9.07 -13.56
C VAL A 151 -11.72 9.25 -12.81
N PHE A 152 -11.43 8.34 -11.88
CA PHE A 152 -10.20 8.32 -11.09
C PHE A 152 -8.92 8.20 -11.93
N LYS A 153 -8.97 7.62 -13.14
CA LYS A 153 -7.83 7.49 -14.05
C LYS A 153 -7.15 8.84 -14.34
N SER A 154 -7.93 9.92 -14.36
CA SER A 154 -7.45 11.29 -14.62
C SER A 154 -6.66 11.91 -13.47
N VAL A 155 -6.72 11.36 -12.26
CA VAL A 155 -6.03 11.89 -11.07
C VAL A 155 -5.12 10.83 -10.44
N ASP A 156 -5.10 9.61 -10.95
CA ASP A 156 -4.32 8.51 -10.39
C ASP A 156 -2.82 8.64 -10.71
N PRO A 157 -1.95 8.92 -9.71
CA PRO A 157 -0.52 8.98 -9.90
C PRO A 157 0.08 7.60 -10.22
N TYR A 158 -0.60 6.50 -9.88
CA TYR A 158 -0.16 5.16 -10.29
C TYR A 158 -0.23 5.03 -11.81
N TYR A 159 -1.36 5.41 -12.41
CA TYR A 159 -1.53 5.40 -13.86
C TYR A 159 -0.51 6.33 -14.54
N ALA A 160 -0.34 7.55 -14.02
CA ALA A 160 0.66 8.47 -14.54
C ALA A 160 2.09 7.91 -14.46
N LEU A 161 2.46 7.26 -13.35
CA LEU A 161 3.82 6.71 -13.16
C LEU A 161 4.21 5.68 -14.22
N PHE A 162 3.26 4.91 -14.71
CA PHE A 162 3.51 3.86 -15.71
C PHE A 162 3.14 4.25 -17.14
N GLN A 163 2.49 5.39 -17.37
CA GLN A 163 2.03 5.74 -18.71
C GLN A 163 2.55 7.11 -19.16
N PHE A 164 3.36 7.80 -18.34
CA PHE A 164 3.83 9.16 -18.59
C PHE A 164 4.54 9.35 -19.95
N TRP A 165 5.11 8.30 -20.53
CA TRP A 165 5.84 8.37 -21.80
C TRP A 165 4.95 8.29 -23.05
N THR A 166 3.68 7.92 -22.90
CA THR A 166 2.79 7.62 -24.05
C THR A 166 2.05 8.84 -24.60
N GLY A 167 2.10 9.98 -23.91
CA GLY A 167 1.38 11.19 -24.31
C GLY A 167 -0.15 11.13 -24.12
N GLU A 168 -0.73 9.97 -23.78
CA GLU A 168 -2.17 9.79 -23.57
C GLU A 168 -2.64 10.11 -22.14
N VAL A 169 -1.71 10.46 -21.25
CA VAL A 169 -2.00 10.72 -19.84
C VAL A 169 -2.54 12.13 -19.66
N ALA A 170 -3.69 12.25 -18.98
CA ALA A 170 -4.25 13.53 -18.61
C ALA A 170 -3.23 14.38 -17.82
N ALA A 171 -3.13 15.67 -18.15
CA ALA A 171 -2.21 16.59 -17.47
C ALA A 171 -2.40 16.60 -15.94
N SER A 172 -3.65 16.46 -15.47
CA SER A 172 -3.98 16.36 -14.05
C SER A 172 -3.33 15.16 -13.35
N ALA A 173 -3.21 14.01 -14.00
CA ALA A 173 -2.59 12.82 -13.41
C ALA A 173 -1.07 13.00 -13.27
N ILE A 174 -0.44 13.63 -14.27
CA ILE A 174 1.00 13.98 -14.24
C ILE A 174 1.27 15.00 -13.14
N ILE A 175 0.45 16.05 -13.03
CA ILE A 175 0.56 17.05 -11.97
C ILE A 175 0.42 16.37 -10.61
N THR A 176 -0.57 15.49 -10.44
CA THR A 176 -0.78 14.75 -9.19
C THR A 176 0.43 13.88 -8.85
N LEU A 177 0.99 13.16 -9.84
CA LEU A 177 2.21 12.38 -9.65
C LEU A 177 3.37 13.27 -9.17
N ILE A 178 3.67 14.36 -9.87
CA ILE A 178 4.74 15.28 -9.48
C ILE A 178 4.54 15.80 -8.06
N LEU A 179 3.32 16.25 -7.71
CA LEU A 179 2.99 16.72 -6.37
C LEU A 179 3.18 15.63 -5.31
N VAL A 180 2.78 14.39 -5.59
CA VAL A 180 2.97 13.25 -4.68
C VAL A 180 4.44 12.92 -4.50
N LEU A 181 5.24 12.90 -5.57
CA LEU A 181 6.67 12.63 -5.50
C LEU A 181 7.40 13.74 -4.75
N LEU A 182 7.07 15.01 -4.99
CA LEU A 182 7.61 16.14 -4.23
C LEU A 182 7.21 16.05 -2.75
N ALA A 183 5.93 15.83 -2.45
CA ALA A 183 5.46 15.67 -1.08
C ALA A 183 6.15 14.52 -0.34
N SER A 184 6.59 13.48 -1.07
CA SER A 184 7.32 12.32 -0.51
C SER A 184 8.69 12.69 0.09
N LEU A 185 9.24 13.87 -0.28
CA LEU A 185 10.46 14.43 0.31
C LEU A 185 10.28 14.94 1.73
N TRP A 186 9.06 15.29 2.16
CA TRP A 186 8.77 15.77 3.51
C TRP A 186 7.98 14.76 4.34
N ILE A 187 7.06 14.05 3.71
CA ILE A 187 6.15 13.08 4.34
C ILE A 187 6.39 11.72 3.73
N GLU A 188 6.39 10.67 4.52
CA GLU A 188 6.58 9.33 3.99
C GLU A 188 5.27 8.79 3.39
N ARG A 189 5.33 8.37 2.12
CA ARG A 189 4.20 7.79 1.35
C ARG A 189 2.88 8.61 1.44
N PRO A 190 2.89 9.92 1.11
CA PRO A 190 1.74 10.82 1.29
C PRO A 190 0.48 10.35 0.56
N TRP A 191 0.62 9.79 -0.65
CA TRP A 191 -0.52 9.29 -1.41
C TRP A 191 -1.21 8.11 -0.72
N CYS A 192 -0.42 7.10 -0.31
CA CYS A 192 -0.93 5.92 0.38
C CYS A 192 -1.53 6.26 1.75
N LYS A 193 -1.00 7.31 2.39
CA LYS A 193 -1.43 7.74 3.73
C LYS A 193 -2.72 8.54 3.71
N TYR A 194 -2.94 9.39 2.70
CA TYR A 194 -4.03 10.38 2.70
C TYR A 194 -5.04 10.27 1.56
N PHE A 195 -4.67 9.76 0.38
CA PHE A 195 -5.54 9.87 -0.81
C PHE A 195 -5.89 8.54 -1.47
N CYS A 196 -5.10 7.48 -1.27
CA CYS A 196 -5.26 6.22 -1.98
C CYS A 196 -6.57 5.49 -1.59
N PRO A 197 -7.57 5.39 -2.49
CA PRO A 197 -8.84 4.70 -2.19
C PRO A 197 -8.64 3.19 -2.02
N PHE A 198 -7.71 2.59 -2.79
CA PHE A 198 -7.36 1.18 -2.63
C PHE A 198 -6.73 0.89 -1.26
N GLY A 199 -5.84 1.76 -0.79
CA GLY A 199 -5.26 1.67 0.55
C GLY A 199 -6.30 1.86 1.66
N ALA A 200 -7.40 2.57 1.39
CA ALA A 200 -8.52 2.68 2.31
C ALA A 200 -9.26 1.33 2.45
N ILE A 201 -9.58 0.67 1.34
CA ILE A 201 -10.23 -0.65 1.31
C ILE A 201 -9.35 -1.70 1.99
N LEU A 202 -8.09 -1.84 1.56
CA LEU A 202 -7.17 -2.81 2.16
C LEU A 202 -6.93 -2.53 3.64
N GLY A 203 -6.93 -1.26 4.04
CA GLY A 203 -6.82 -0.85 5.43
C GLY A 203 -7.98 -1.32 6.31
N LEU A 204 -9.21 -1.28 5.78
CA LEU A 204 -10.39 -1.79 6.48
C LEU A 204 -10.33 -3.32 6.63
N ILE A 205 -9.98 -4.02 5.56
CA ILE A 205 -9.83 -5.48 5.57
C ILE A 205 -8.68 -5.90 6.52
N SER A 206 -7.59 -5.14 6.54
CA SER A 206 -6.46 -5.40 7.43
C SER A 206 -6.81 -5.28 8.91
N LYS A 207 -7.92 -4.64 9.29
CA LYS A 207 -8.38 -4.59 10.69
C LYS A 207 -8.92 -5.94 11.18
N ILE A 208 -9.50 -6.71 10.27
CA ILE A 208 -10.06 -8.04 10.52
C ILE A 208 -9.12 -9.17 10.12
N SER A 209 -7.88 -8.87 9.75
CA SER A 209 -6.94 -9.89 9.27
C SER A 209 -6.66 -10.97 10.32
N LEU A 210 -6.41 -12.19 9.84
CA LEU A 210 -6.14 -13.36 10.69
C LEU A 210 -4.82 -13.21 11.44
N PHE A 211 -3.79 -12.77 10.72
CA PHE A 211 -2.48 -12.45 11.26
C PHE A 211 -2.37 -10.95 11.52
N SER A 212 -1.83 -10.61 12.67
CA SER A 212 -1.56 -9.22 13.06
C SER A 212 -0.23 -9.13 13.78
N LEU A 213 0.48 -8.01 13.60
CA LEU A 213 1.70 -7.75 14.34
C LEU A 213 1.35 -7.53 15.81
N THR A 214 1.88 -8.38 16.69
CA THR A 214 1.55 -8.39 18.11
C THR A 214 2.80 -8.13 18.93
N ARG A 215 2.68 -7.23 19.90
CA ARG A 215 3.73 -6.88 20.86
C ARG A 215 3.67 -7.82 22.05
N ASP A 216 4.81 -8.41 22.40
CA ASP A 216 4.95 -9.14 23.66
C ASP A 216 5.37 -8.15 24.78
N PRO A 217 4.52 -7.94 25.80
CA PRO A 217 4.84 -7.00 26.86
C PRO A 217 5.97 -7.50 27.77
N ASN A 218 6.27 -8.80 27.79
CA ASN A 218 7.31 -9.36 28.66
C ASN A 218 8.73 -9.05 28.14
N THR A 219 8.89 -8.97 26.82
CA THR A 219 10.18 -8.64 26.19
C THR A 219 10.30 -7.16 25.88
N CYS A 220 9.19 -6.43 25.81
CA CYS A 220 9.20 -5.01 25.45
C CYS A 220 9.73 -4.14 26.60
N ILE A 221 10.72 -3.31 26.30
CA ILE A 221 11.32 -2.33 27.23
C ILE A 221 10.80 -0.89 27.03
N ASP A 222 9.65 -0.73 26.36
CA ASP A 222 8.97 0.55 26.12
C ASP A 222 9.85 1.70 25.55
N CYS A 223 10.86 1.36 24.73
CA CYS A 223 11.79 2.33 24.13
C CYS A 223 11.19 3.28 23.06
N LYS A 224 9.94 3.03 22.62
CA LYS A 224 9.19 3.80 21.61
C LYS A 224 9.90 3.98 20.25
N ILE A 225 10.89 3.14 19.93
CA ILE A 225 11.57 3.18 18.61
C ILE A 225 10.61 2.75 17.49
N CYS A 226 9.71 1.81 17.79
CA CYS A 226 8.68 1.35 16.84
C CYS A 226 7.79 2.50 16.31
N ASP A 227 7.49 3.51 17.13
CA ASP A 227 6.70 4.68 16.72
C ASP A 227 7.47 5.56 15.73
N ARG A 228 8.78 5.70 15.95
CA ARG A 228 9.67 6.57 15.15
C ARG A 228 10.03 5.95 13.80
N VAL A 229 10.12 4.63 13.73
CA VAL A 229 10.45 3.92 12.47
C VAL A 229 9.21 3.63 11.63
N CYS A 230 7.99 3.79 12.17
CA CYS A 230 6.79 3.50 11.40
C CYS A 230 6.60 4.53 10.27
N PRO A 231 6.65 4.12 8.98
CA PRO A 231 6.51 5.04 7.86
C PRO A 231 5.14 5.74 7.84
N MET A 232 4.14 5.10 8.44
CA MET A 232 2.77 5.60 8.52
C MET A 232 2.50 6.37 9.82
N ASN A 233 3.53 6.73 10.60
CA ASN A 233 3.45 7.42 11.89
C ASN A 233 2.40 6.84 12.85
N ILE A 234 2.33 5.52 12.96
CA ILE A 234 1.41 4.85 13.90
C ILE A 234 2.11 4.76 15.25
N LYS A 235 1.39 5.07 16.33
CA LYS A 235 1.86 4.82 17.69
C LYS A 235 1.72 3.33 18.01
N ILE A 236 2.74 2.55 17.70
CA ILE A 236 2.82 1.11 17.92
C ILE A 236 3.04 0.79 19.40
N SER A 237 3.75 1.63 20.13
CA SER A 237 4.09 1.43 21.55
C SER A 237 2.88 1.27 22.47
N ILE A 238 1.74 1.88 22.12
CA ILE A 238 0.50 1.83 22.89
C ILE A 238 -0.45 0.71 22.43
N LEU A 239 -0.08 -0.06 21.40
CA LEU A 239 -0.92 -1.10 20.80
C LEU A 239 -0.33 -2.48 21.11
N ASN A 240 -1.13 -3.35 21.75
CA ASN A 240 -0.76 -4.75 21.94
C ASN A 240 -0.83 -5.54 20.61
N SER A 241 -1.86 -5.28 19.81
CA SER A 241 -2.00 -5.82 18.45
C SER A 241 -2.18 -4.65 17.48
N VAL A 242 -1.31 -4.55 16.48
CA VAL A 242 -1.28 -3.45 15.51
C VAL A 242 -2.35 -3.67 14.44
N ARG A 243 -3.61 -3.42 14.81
CA ARG A 243 -4.79 -3.48 13.93
C ARG A 243 -5.23 -2.08 13.48
N HIS A 244 -4.25 -1.31 13.03
CA HIS A 244 -4.50 0.05 12.56
C HIS A 244 -4.77 0.04 11.05
N THR A 245 -5.79 0.77 10.58
CA THR A 245 -6.20 0.76 9.16
C THR A 245 -5.14 1.29 8.20
N ASN A 246 -4.12 1.96 8.72
CA ASN A 246 -3.02 2.51 7.92
C ASN A 246 -1.75 1.64 8.04
N CYS A 247 -1.76 0.56 8.81
CA CYS A 247 -0.62 -0.35 8.88
C CYS A 247 -0.49 -1.09 7.54
N ILE A 248 0.66 -0.94 6.88
CA ILE A 248 0.99 -1.60 5.61
C ILE A 248 1.81 -2.88 5.80
N VAL A 249 1.95 -3.34 7.05
CA VAL A 249 2.68 -4.56 7.43
C VAL A 249 4.08 -4.61 6.80
N CYS A 250 4.79 -3.47 6.81
CA CYS A 250 6.14 -3.35 6.24
C CYS A 250 7.24 -3.98 7.10
N LEU A 251 6.89 -4.38 8.34
CA LEU A 251 7.74 -5.03 9.34
C LEU A 251 9.00 -4.27 9.78
N GLU A 252 9.07 -2.95 9.54
CA GLU A 252 10.21 -2.13 10.02
C GLU A 252 10.30 -2.07 11.53
N CYS A 253 9.17 -1.96 12.21
CA CYS A 253 9.10 -1.90 13.67
C CYS A 253 9.51 -3.20 14.35
N SER A 254 9.32 -4.36 13.69
CA SER A 254 9.77 -5.68 14.15
C SER A 254 11.17 -6.05 13.68
N SER A 255 11.77 -5.25 12.80
CA SER A 255 13.11 -5.54 12.28
C SER A 255 14.14 -5.51 13.41
N GLU A 256 15.14 -6.39 13.34
CA GLU A 256 16.26 -6.38 14.29
C GLU A 256 17.06 -5.08 14.21
N GLU A 257 16.95 -4.32 13.11
CA GLU A 257 17.59 -3.00 12.97
C GLU A 257 16.95 -1.95 13.87
N ALA A 258 15.61 -1.95 13.97
CA ALA A 258 14.87 -0.98 14.76
C ALA A 258 14.66 -1.43 16.21
N CYS A 259 14.22 -2.69 16.43
CA CYS A 259 13.91 -3.17 17.76
C CYS A 259 15.20 -3.62 18.48
N PRO A 260 15.52 -3.08 19.67
CA PRO A 260 16.72 -3.46 20.42
C PRO A 260 16.62 -4.85 21.05
N VAL A 261 15.39 -5.32 21.33
CA VAL A 261 15.13 -6.64 21.93
C VAL A 261 14.50 -7.54 20.87
N LYS A 262 15.08 -8.73 20.69
CA LYS A 262 14.57 -9.73 19.74
C LYS A 262 13.17 -10.20 20.13
N ASP A 263 12.44 -10.71 19.13
CA ASP A 263 11.15 -11.39 19.31
C ASP A 263 10.05 -10.58 20.04
N THR A 264 10.18 -9.25 20.07
CA THR A 264 9.23 -8.38 20.77
C THR A 264 7.98 -8.06 19.94
N LEU A 265 8.12 -7.96 18.62
CA LEU A 265 7.00 -7.73 17.70
C LEU A 265 6.98 -8.86 16.69
N LEU A 266 5.98 -9.73 16.80
CA LEU A 266 5.87 -10.94 15.99
C LEU A 266 4.54 -10.95 15.24
N LEU A 267 4.56 -11.48 14.02
CA LEU A 267 3.33 -11.73 13.27
C LEU A 267 2.66 -12.97 13.86
N SER A 268 1.50 -12.79 14.50
CA SER A 268 0.79 -13.86 15.20
C SER A 268 -0.67 -13.93 14.77
N THR A 269 -1.24 -15.13 14.80
CA THR A 269 -2.68 -15.35 14.61
C THR A 269 -3.45 -14.81 15.80
N LYS A 270 -4.69 -14.36 15.55
CA LYS A 270 -5.63 -13.90 16.58
C LYS A 270 -5.76 -14.89 17.76
N LEU A 271 -5.89 -16.18 17.48
CA LEU A 271 -6.07 -17.23 18.49
C LEU A 271 -4.87 -17.35 19.45
N LYS A 272 -3.64 -17.15 18.96
CA LYS A 272 -2.43 -17.23 19.79
C LYS A 272 -2.22 -15.95 20.63
N VAL A 273 -2.77 -14.82 20.19
CA VAL A 273 -2.79 -13.57 20.99
C VAL A 273 -3.73 -13.70 22.18
N GLU A 274 -4.95 -14.21 21.95
CA GLU A 274 -5.95 -14.40 23.02
C GLU A 274 -5.44 -15.34 24.13
N ASN A 275 -4.75 -16.43 23.75
CA ASN A 275 -4.17 -17.37 24.72
C ASN A 275 -3.00 -16.78 25.52
N ARG A 276 -2.16 -15.92 24.93
CA ARG A 276 -1.08 -15.22 25.67
C ARG A 276 -1.63 -14.18 26.64
N VAL A 277 -2.70 -13.49 26.27
CA VAL A 277 -3.37 -12.51 27.14
C VAL A 277 -4.17 -13.23 28.26
N GLY A 278 -4.76 -14.39 27.97
CA GLY A 278 -5.48 -15.23 28.94
C GLY A 278 -4.59 -15.82 30.04
N GLU A 279 -3.33 -16.16 29.73
CA GLU A 279 -2.34 -16.55 30.75
C GLU A 279 -1.85 -15.37 31.61
N GLN A 280 -1.93 -14.14 31.08
CA GLN A 280 -1.55 -12.91 31.79
C GLN A 280 -2.63 -12.36 32.72
N GLY A 281 -3.90 -12.71 32.52
CA GLY A 281 -5.01 -12.34 33.41
C GLY A 281 -5.17 -13.24 34.65
N ARG A 282 -4.30 -14.25 34.82
CA ARG A 282 -4.37 -15.26 35.89
C ARG A 282 -3.16 -15.25 36.83
N LYS A 283 -2.28 -14.25 36.71
CA LYS A 283 -1.17 -13.99 37.63
C LYS A 283 -1.41 -12.70 38.40
#